data_AF-A0AB37QZS4-F1
#
_entry.id   AF-A0AB37QZS4-F1
#
_cell.length_a   1.000
_cell.length_b   1.000
_cell.length_c   1.000
_cell.angle_alpha   90.00
_cell.angle_beta   90.00
_cell.angle_gamma   90.00
#
_symmetry.space_group_name_H-M   'P 1'
#
loop_
_entity.id
_entity.type
_entity.pdbx_description
1 polymer ?
#
loop_
_entity_poly.entity_id
_entity_poly.type
_entity_poly.pdbx_seq_one_letter_code
_entity_poly.pdbx_strand_id
1 'polypeptide(L)'
;MGTMMSSIRKIIGSRIKAHRKSRGLTQSALAEAIECEVASIGRYERAETAPDGEQLIKMAEFFEISPMDLLPVKIDVKLQAVLDLRSELIDLVRTINDPSQLERLIGVAKESTQPERGR
;
A
#
# COMPACT_ATOMS: atom_id res chain seq x y z
N MET A 1 -13.02 -6.84 -4.98
CA MET A 1 -11.67 -7.17 -5.47
C MET A 1 -10.76 -5.94 -5.69
N GLY A 2 -11.30 -4.74 -6.01
CA GLY A 2 -10.49 -3.54 -6.32
C GLY A 2 -9.59 -3.00 -5.19
N THR A 3 -10.03 -3.07 -3.93
CA THR A 3 -9.27 -2.53 -2.78
C THR A 3 -8.02 -3.36 -2.46
N MET A 4 -8.12 -4.68 -2.53
CA MET A 4 -7.02 -5.60 -2.18
C MET A 4 -5.83 -5.50 -3.15
N MET A 5 -6.10 -5.37 -4.45
CA MET A 5 -5.07 -5.18 -5.47
C MET A 5 -4.36 -3.84 -5.32
N SER A 6 -5.07 -2.80 -4.88
CA SER A 6 -4.50 -1.49 -4.56
C SER A 6 -3.52 -1.58 -3.38
N SER A 7 -3.89 -2.29 -2.31
CA SER A 7 -3.04 -2.50 -1.15
C SER A 7 -1.73 -3.24 -1.48
N ILE A 8 -1.78 -4.26 -2.35
CA ILE A 8 -0.58 -4.98 -2.82
C ILE A 8 0.39 -4.05 -3.56
N ARG A 9 -0.10 -3.25 -4.51
CA ARG A 9 0.76 -2.32 -5.27
C ARG A 9 1.36 -1.25 -4.38
N LYS A 10 0.62 -0.73 -3.39
CA LYS A 10 1.14 0.23 -2.39
C LYS A 10 2.32 -0.35 -1.62
N ILE A 11 2.23 -1.61 -1.18
CA ILE A 11 3.31 -2.25 -0.43
C ILE A 11 4.55 -2.42 -1.33
N ILE A 12 4.38 -2.98 -2.53
CA ILE A 12 5.49 -3.17 -3.49
C ILE A 12 6.17 -1.83 -3.80
N GLY A 13 5.39 -0.81 -4.17
CA GLY A 13 5.89 0.52 -4.47
C GLY A 13 6.64 1.16 -3.30
N SER A 14 6.12 1.01 -2.08
CA SER A 14 6.76 1.53 -0.87
C SER A 14 8.10 0.86 -0.58
N ARG A 15 8.21 -0.45 -0.80
CA ARG A 15 9.44 -1.22 -0.60
C ARG A 15 10.49 -0.88 -1.65
N ILE A 16 10.11 -0.78 -2.92
CA ILE A 16 11.00 -0.29 -4.00
C ILE A 16 11.58 1.08 -3.62
N LYS A 17 10.71 2.01 -3.20
CA LYS A 17 11.12 3.36 -2.79
C LYS A 17 12.05 3.34 -1.58
N ALA A 18 11.78 2.48 -0.60
CA ALA A 18 12.61 2.34 0.59
C ALA A 18 14.02 1.82 0.25
N HIS A 19 14.12 0.74 -0.54
CA HIS A 19 15.41 0.21 -0.98
C HIS A 19 16.19 1.22 -1.81
N ARG A 20 15.53 1.91 -2.76
CA ARG A 20 16.15 2.97 -3.56
C ARG A 20 16.68 4.11 -2.70
N LYS A 21 15.86 4.63 -1.79
CA LYS A 21 16.26 5.75 -0.90
C LYS A 21 17.36 5.36 0.08
N SER A 22 17.34 4.13 0.61
CA SER A 22 18.40 3.64 1.51
C SER A 22 19.79 3.63 0.86
N ARG A 23 19.84 3.54 -0.48
CA ARG A 23 21.07 3.60 -1.29
C ARG A 23 21.36 4.98 -1.86
N GLY A 24 20.60 6.02 -1.49
CA GLY A 24 20.80 7.39 -1.98
C GLY A 24 20.47 7.59 -3.47
N LEU A 25 19.74 6.66 -4.10
CA LEU A 25 19.50 6.67 -5.55
C LEU A 25 18.33 7.58 -5.94
N THR A 26 18.45 8.24 -7.10
CA THR A 26 17.32 8.87 -7.79
C THR A 26 16.48 7.83 -8.54
N GLN A 27 15.25 8.18 -8.93
CA GLN A 27 14.43 7.28 -9.77
C GLN A 27 15.09 7.03 -11.13
N SER A 28 15.79 8.03 -11.70
CA SER A 28 16.53 7.87 -12.95
C SER A 28 17.71 6.91 -12.81
N ALA A 29 18.46 7.01 -11.71
CA ALA A 29 19.60 6.13 -11.46
C ALA A 29 19.17 4.67 -11.29
N LEU A 30 18.05 4.41 -10.60
CA LEU A 30 17.50 3.06 -10.52
C LEU A 30 17.04 2.55 -11.88
N ALA A 31 16.30 3.38 -12.63
CA ALA A 31 15.80 3.02 -13.96
C ALA A 31 16.92 2.67 -14.94
N GLU A 32 18.01 3.45 -14.93
CA GLU A 32 19.22 3.17 -15.72
C GLU A 32 19.85 1.83 -15.32
N ALA A 33 19.99 1.57 -14.01
CA ALA A 33 20.64 0.36 -13.52
C ALA A 33 19.87 -0.94 -13.83
N ILE A 34 18.54 -0.88 -13.96
CA ILE A 34 17.69 -2.04 -14.26
C ILE A 34 17.13 -2.02 -15.70
N GLU A 35 17.64 -1.11 -16.53
CA GLU A 35 17.26 -0.98 -17.95
C GLU A 35 15.74 -0.81 -18.14
N CYS A 36 15.13 0.15 -17.44
CA CYS A 36 13.71 0.48 -17.60
C CYS A 36 13.47 1.99 -17.79
N GLU A 37 12.25 2.37 -18.14
CA GLU A 37 11.87 3.78 -18.18
C GLU A 37 11.83 4.39 -16.78
N VAL A 38 12.33 5.61 -16.61
CA VAL A 38 12.21 6.38 -15.35
C VAL A 38 10.75 6.54 -14.92
N ALA A 39 9.85 6.71 -15.88
CA ALA A 39 8.41 6.79 -15.64
C ALA A 39 7.85 5.52 -15.00
N SER A 40 8.42 4.34 -15.31
CA SER A 40 8.00 3.07 -14.72
C SER A 40 8.33 3.01 -13.23
N ILE A 41 9.54 3.42 -12.82
CA ILE A 41 9.89 3.53 -11.39
C ILE A 41 8.91 4.46 -10.66
N GLY A 42 8.62 5.62 -11.25
CA GLY A 42 7.64 6.57 -10.69
C GLY A 42 6.26 5.94 -10.51
N ARG A 43 5.75 5.24 -11.53
CA ARG A 43 4.46 4.54 -11.49
C ARG A 43 4.43 3.44 -10.43
N TYR A 44 5.50 2.65 -10.30
CA TYR A 44 5.62 1.61 -9.28
C TYR A 44 5.56 2.20 -7.87
N GLU A 45 6.38 3.23 -7.60
CA GLU A 45 6.44 3.85 -6.27
C GLU A 45 5.15 4.56 -5.85
N ARG A 46 4.31 4.95 -6.82
CA ARG A 46 2.97 5.53 -6.59
C ARG A 46 1.84 4.50 -6.66
N ALA A 47 2.15 3.21 -6.82
CA ALA A 47 1.18 2.12 -6.93
C ALA A 47 0.20 2.22 -8.12
N GLU A 48 0.55 3.01 -9.14
CA GLU A 48 -0.23 3.19 -10.38
C GLU A 48 -0.19 1.90 -11.22
N THR A 49 0.99 1.29 -11.30
CA THR A 49 1.21 -0.02 -11.95
C THR A 49 2.07 -0.90 -11.04
N ALA A 50 2.08 -2.20 -11.30
CA ALA A 50 3.01 -3.13 -10.65
C ALA A 50 4.17 -3.46 -11.61
N PRO A 51 5.39 -3.67 -11.11
CA PRO A 51 6.44 -4.33 -11.90
C PRO A 51 6.00 -5.76 -12.22
N ASP A 52 6.43 -6.26 -13.38
CA ASP A 52 6.32 -7.67 -13.71
C ASP A 52 7.41 -8.49 -13.01
N GLY A 53 7.42 -9.80 -13.27
CA GLY A 53 8.42 -10.71 -12.68
C GLY A 53 9.85 -10.38 -13.08
N GLU A 54 10.09 -9.94 -14.31
CA GLU A 54 11.44 -9.62 -14.79
C GLU A 54 11.98 -8.37 -14.09
N GLN A 55 11.16 -7.32 -13.98
CA GLN A 55 11.53 -6.10 -13.27
C GLN A 55 11.76 -6.34 -11.78
N LEU A 56 10.96 -7.21 -11.15
CA LEU A 56 11.19 -7.60 -9.75
C LEU A 56 12.53 -8.32 -9.56
N ILE A 57 12.91 -9.21 -10.48
CA ILE A 57 14.19 -9.92 -10.43
C ILE A 57 15.35 -8.92 -10.62
N LYS A 58 15.30 -8.06 -11.65
CA LYS A 58 16.33 -7.04 -11.90
C LYS A 58 16.54 -6.11 -10.71
N MET A 59 15.45 -5.65 -10.07
CA MET A 59 15.54 -4.84 -8.86
C MET A 59 16.14 -5.62 -7.69
N ALA A 60 15.75 -6.88 -7.51
CA ALA A 60 16.26 -7.71 -6.42
C ALA A 60 17.76 -7.98 -6.56
N GLU A 61 18.22 -8.28 -7.78
CA GLU A 61 19.65 -8.44 -8.10
C GLU A 61 20.42 -7.14 -7.86
N PHE A 62 19.93 -6.01 -8.39
CA PHE A 62 20.58 -4.71 -8.20
C PHE A 62 20.63 -4.28 -6.73
N PHE A 63 19.60 -4.62 -5.94
CA PHE A 63 19.60 -4.33 -4.51
C PHE A 63 20.31 -5.40 -3.67
N GLU A 64 20.75 -6.52 -4.24
CA GLU A 64 21.31 -7.67 -3.49
C GLU A 64 20.36 -8.19 -2.40
N ILE A 65 19.07 -8.36 -2.74
CA ILE A 65 18.02 -8.87 -1.85
C ILE A 65 17.25 -10.02 -2.51
N SER A 66 16.40 -10.71 -1.75
CA SER A 66 15.46 -11.65 -2.34
C SER A 66 14.33 -10.90 -3.07
N PRO A 67 13.82 -11.38 -4.21
CA PRO A 67 12.59 -10.85 -4.81
C PRO A 67 11.40 -10.85 -3.82
N MET A 68 11.40 -11.76 -2.84
CA MET A 68 10.39 -11.82 -1.78
C MET A 68 10.44 -10.60 -0.85
N ASP A 69 11.58 -9.93 -0.72
CA ASP A 69 11.73 -8.72 0.08
C ASP A 69 10.96 -7.53 -0.54
N LEU A 70 10.66 -7.58 -1.84
CA LEU A 70 9.82 -6.58 -2.53
C LEU A 70 8.33 -6.91 -2.47
N LEU A 71 7.96 -8.18 -2.22
CA LEU A 71 6.58 -8.68 -2.27
C LEU A 71 5.89 -8.70 -0.89
N PRO A 72 4.60 -8.35 -0.81
CA PRO A 72 3.88 -8.33 0.46
C PRO A 72 3.62 -9.75 0.99
N VAL A 73 3.62 -9.90 2.32
CA VAL A 73 3.09 -11.10 3.00
C VAL A 73 1.63 -10.91 3.39
N LYS A 74 0.92 -12.01 3.73
CA LYS A 74 -0.51 -11.96 4.12
C LYS A 74 -0.81 -10.94 5.22
N ILE A 75 0.11 -10.75 6.16
CA ILE A 75 -0.04 -9.79 7.27
C ILE A 75 -0.03 -8.36 6.74
N ASP A 76 0.90 -8.02 5.84
CA ASP A 76 1.01 -6.69 5.24
C ASP A 76 -0.28 -6.32 4.51
N VAL A 77 -0.82 -7.25 3.73
CA VAL A 77 -2.03 -7.00 2.93
C VAL A 77 -3.24 -6.73 3.82
N LYS A 78 -3.40 -7.50 4.91
CA LYS A 78 -4.49 -7.27 5.88
C LYS A 78 -4.36 -5.91 6.57
N LEU A 79 -3.16 -5.57 7.02
CA LEU A 79 -2.92 -4.28 7.69
C LEU A 79 -3.18 -3.12 6.73
N GLN A 80 -2.66 -3.18 5.50
CA GLN A 80 -2.86 -2.14 4.52
C GLN A 80 -4.33 -1.97 4.13
N ALA A 81 -5.10 -3.07 4.04
CA ALA A 81 -6.54 -3.00 3.81
C ALA A 81 -7.28 -2.27 4.95
N VAL A 82 -6.89 -2.52 6.22
CA VAL A 82 -7.44 -1.80 7.38
C VAL A 82 -7.12 -0.31 7.32
N LEU A 83 -5.89 0.06 6.96
CA LEU A 83 -5.49 1.47 6.82
C LEU A 83 -6.27 2.16 5.70
N ASP A 84 -6.44 1.50 4.56
CA ASP A 84 -7.18 2.03 3.42
C ASP A 84 -8.64 2.29 3.78
N LEU A 85 -9.31 1.32 4.41
CA LEU A 85 -10.71 1.45 4.86
C LEU A 85 -10.87 2.55 5.92
N ARG A 86 -9.92 2.69 6.84
CA ARG A 86 -9.93 3.78 7.83
C ARG A 86 -9.82 5.15 7.16
N SER A 87 -8.95 5.30 6.17
CA SER A 87 -8.82 6.55 5.42
C SER A 87 -10.12 6.91 4.71
N GLU A 88 -10.70 5.94 3.98
CA GLU A 88 -11.96 6.13 3.26
C GLU A 88 -13.10 6.53 4.22
N LEU A 89 -13.21 5.84 5.35
CA LEU A 89 -14.20 6.17 6.38
C LEU A 89 -14.01 7.60 6.92
N ILE A 90 -12.78 8.00 7.24
CA ILE A 90 -12.49 9.34 7.76
C ILE A 90 -12.89 10.40 6.73
N ASP A 91 -12.57 10.19 5.45
CA ASP A 91 -12.88 11.15 4.40
C ASP A 91 -14.39 11.27 4.17
N LEU A 92 -15.13 10.16 4.21
CA LEU A 92 -16.60 10.18 4.16
C LEU A 92 -17.22 10.87 5.37
N VAL A 93 -16.72 10.61 6.58
CA VAL A 93 -17.24 11.23 7.81
C VAL A 93 -17.07 12.74 7.79
N ARG A 94 -15.97 13.26 7.21
CA ARG A 94 -15.72 14.70 7.08
C ARG A 94 -16.74 15.43 6.21
N THR A 95 -17.47 14.75 5.32
CA THR A 95 -18.47 15.38 4.45
C THR A 95 -19.88 15.41 5.05
N ILE A 96 -20.09 14.73 6.18
CA ILE A 96 -21.38 14.66 6.87
C ILE A 96 -21.56 15.89 7.75
N ASN A 97 -22.61 16.66 7.49
CA ASN A 97 -22.95 17.87 8.24
C ASN A 97 -24.18 17.70 9.17
N ASP A 98 -24.90 16.57 9.09
CA ASP A 98 -26.04 16.27 9.97
C ASP A 98 -25.56 15.53 11.24
N PRO A 99 -25.68 16.13 12.44
CA PRO A 99 -25.29 15.49 13.69
C PRO A 99 -25.97 14.14 13.91
N SER A 100 -27.23 13.97 13.47
CA SER A 100 -27.96 12.71 13.66
C SER A 100 -27.32 11.55 12.90
N GLN A 101 -26.70 11.82 11.75
CA GLN A 101 -25.97 10.83 10.96
C GLN A 101 -24.67 10.43 11.64
N LEU A 102 -23.94 11.40 12.20
CA LEU A 102 -22.71 11.16 12.95
C LEU A 102 -22.96 10.33 14.21
N GLU A 103 -24.02 10.65 14.96
CA GLU A 103 -24.42 9.87 16.13
C GLU A 103 -24.69 8.40 15.80
N ARG A 104 -25.40 8.14 14.69
CA ARG A 104 -25.64 6.76 14.21
C ARG A 104 -24.34 6.03 13.89
N LEU A 105 -23.41 6.67 13.18
CA LEU A 105 -22.12 6.05 12.84
C LEU A 105 -21.28 5.75 14.09
N ILE A 106 -21.29 6.65 15.08
CA ILE A 106 -20.62 6.43 16.38
C ILE A 106 -21.25 5.23 17.11
N GLY A 107 -22.58 5.07 17.04
CA GLY A 107 -23.28 3.91 17.61
C GLY A 107 -22.78 2.59 17.03
N VAL A 108 -22.75 2.47 15.69
CA VAL A 108 -22.26 1.27 14.99
C VAL A 108 -20.80 0.97 15.34
N ALA A 109 -19.95 1.98 15.42
CA ALA A 109 -18.54 1.81 15.77
C ALA A 109 -18.35 1.29 17.22
N LYS A 110 -19.19 1.75 18.15
CA LYS A 110 -19.19 1.27 19.55
C LYS A 110 -19.61 -0.19 19.65
N GLU A 111 -20.63 -0.61 18.90
CA GLU A 111 -21.07 -2.02 18.89
C GLU A 111 -19.99 -2.94 18.33
N SER A 112 -19.29 -2.50 17.28
CA SER A 112 -18.23 -3.28 16.61
C SER A 112 -16.96 -3.45 17.45
N THR A 113 -16.80 -2.69 18.53
CA THR A 113 -15.61 -2.72 19.41
C THR A 113 -15.86 -3.41 20.74
N GLN A 114 -17.11 -3.82 21.01
CA GLN A 114 -17.41 -4.64 22.18
C GLN A 114 -17.06 -6.11 21.88
N PRO A 115 -16.31 -6.81 22.75
CA PRO A 115 -16.11 -8.24 22.60
C PRO A 115 -17.49 -8.92 22.68
N GLU A 116 -17.76 -9.86 21.76
CA GLU A 116 -18.98 -10.66 21.79
C GLU A 116 -19.17 -11.18 23.22
N ARG A 117 -20.21 -10.69 23.90
CA ARG A 117 -20.60 -11.25 25.19
C ARG A 117 -20.96 -12.70 24.92
N GLY A 118 -20.18 -13.59 25.53
CA GLY A 118 -20.10 -15.00 25.20
C GLY A 118 -21.44 -15.71 25.00
N ARG A 119 -21.42 -16.63 24.04
CA ARG A 119 -22.19 -17.87 24.10
C ARG A 119 -21.22 -19.03 24.24
#